data_AF-A0A090GTM2-F1
#
_entry.id   AF-A0A090GTM2-F1
#
_cell.length_a   1.000
_cell.length_b   1.000
_cell.length_c   1.000
_cell.angle_alpha   90.00
_cell.angle_beta   90.00
_cell.angle_gamma   90.00
#
_symmetry.space_group_name_H-M   'P 1'
#
loop_
_entity.id
_entity.type
_entity.pdbx_description
1 polymer ?
#
loop_
_entity_poly.entity_id
_entity_poly.type
_entity_poly.pdbx_seq_one_letter_code
_entity_poly.pdbx_strand_id
1 'polypeptide(L)'
;MDELLAVALGMEKESADRYADLARRMRTAKQWELAKVFDRLVREETGHIDMVTRWSRQVAHKPPEILQPEAMPHDVFDEEGIGLVSPELVDAYRSLATAVRNEERAFAFWSYVAAHGASPEIRKAAEQMAREELEHAKTLRRERRKAFFKDRRSAIQKPYDLSGLEMEVCTRLEEYAGMQEITDAKNKCRDLAVEARRLSLDLASDPLEAPSPVRSLPPRSLDALCEWLADYYIDAGEHLLSQAARDRAQALATIAVTRLAIVRNLATR
;
A
#
# COMPACT_ATOMS: atom_id res chain seq x y z
N MET A 1 6.86 28.84 5.41
CA MET A 1 7.05 27.86 6.51
C MET A 1 5.74 27.64 7.24
N ASP A 2 5.04 28.71 7.62
CA ASP A 2 3.74 28.65 8.30
C ASP A 2 2.69 27.81 7.55
N GLU A 3 2.55 28.01 6.24
CA GLU A 3 1.66 27.20 5.39
C GLU A 3 2.02 25.70 5.40
N LEU A 4 3.32 25.35 5.39
CA LEU A 4 3.75 23.95 5.47
C LEU A 4 3.43 23.35 6.85
N LEU A 5 3.57 24.11 7.93
CA LEU A 5 3.21 23.63 9.27
C LEU A 5 1.68 23.47 9.43
N ALA A 6 0.90 24.31 8.75
CA ALA A 6 -0.56 24.19 8.70
C ALA A 6 -1.00 22.92 7.92
N VAL A 7 -0.35 22.65 6.78
CA VAL A 7 -0.53 21.40 6.02
C VAL A 7 -0.16 20.19 6.87
N ALA A 8 1.01 20.21 7.51
CA ALA A 8 1.44 19.14 8.41
C ALA A 8 0.39 18.88 9.50
N LEU A 9 -0.06 19.92 10.21
CA LEU A 9 -1.07 19.77 11.26
C LEU A 9 -2.38 19.16 10.74
N GLY A 10 -2.81 19.55 9.54
CA GLY A 10 -3.98 18.97 8.87
C GLY A 10 -3.80 17.48 8.61
N MET A 11 -2.65 17.08 8.06
CA MET A 11 -2.34 15.67 7.74
C MET A 11 -2.30 14.79 9.00
N GLU A 12 -1.57 15.20 10.04
CA GLU A 12 -1.46 14.42 11.29
C GLU A 12 -2.83 14.26 11.97
N LYS A 13 -3.67 15.29 11.94
CA LYS A 13 -5.02 15.24 12.51
C LYS A 13 -5.95 14.33 11.70
N GLU A 14 -5.91 14.42 10.38
CA GLU A 14 -6.66 13.54 9.48
C GLU A 14 -6.29 12.07 9.71
N SER A 15 -5.00 11.77 9.85
CA SER A 15 -4.50 10.43 10.19
C SER A 15 -4.99 9.96 11.56
N ALA A 16 -4.84 10.78 12.61
CA ALA A 16 -5.30 10.46 13.96
C ALA A 16 -6.81 10.13 14.01
N ASP A 17 -7.65 10.97 13.38
CA ASP A 17 -9.10 10.79 13.35
C ASP A 17 -9.47 9.50 12.60
N ARG A 18 -8.84 9.25 11.43
CA ARG A 18 -9.05 8.03 10.65
C ARG A 18 -8.64 6.77 11.41
N TYR A 19 -7.50 6.78 12.08
CA TYR A 19 -7.04 5.63 12.86
C TYR A 19 -7.91 5.38 14.09
N ALA A 20 -8.43 6.42 14.73
CA ALA A 20 -9.40 6.28 15.81
C ALA A 20 -10.70 5.62 15.29
N ASP A 21 -11.19 6.02 14.12
CA ASP A 21 -12.35 5.43 13.46
C ASP A 21 -12.13 3.95 13.12
N LEU A 22 -10.98 3.63 12.51
CA LEU A 22 -10.60 2.25 12.19
C LEU A 22 -10.47 1.40 13.44
N ALA A 23 -9.83 1.89 14.49
CA ALA A 23 -9.73 1.18 15.77
C ALA A 23 -11.11 0.84 16.34
N ARG A 24 -12.09 1.77 16.28
CA ARG A 24 -13.47 1.49 16.70
C ARG A 24 -14.13 0.41 15.85
N ARG A 25 -14.00 0.47 14.52
CA ARG A 25 -14.55 -0.55 13.61
C ARG A 25 -13.94 -1.93 13.87
N MET A 26 -12.63 -2.02 14.08
CA MET A 26 -11.93 -3.27 14.36
C MET A 26 -12.40 -3.91 15.68
N ARG A 27 -12.66 -3.10 16.73
CA ARG A 27 -13.25 -3.61 17.98
C ARG A 27 -14.66 -4.17 17.76
N THR A 28 -15.51 -3.46 17.01
CA THR A 28 -16.85 -3.94 16.66
C THR A 28 -16.80 -5.27 15.90
N ALA A 29 -15.83 -5.42 15.00
CA ALA A 29 -15.55 -6.66 14.27
C ALA A 29 -14.82 -7.73 15.10
N LYS A 30 -14.58 -7.50 16.40
CA LYS A 30 -13.83 -8.39 17.32
C LYS A 30 -12.38 -8.68 16.88
N GLN A 31 -11.79 -7.79 16.08
CA GLN A 31 -10.41 -7.85 15.63
C GLN A 31 -9.49 -7.07 16.59
N TRP A 32 -9.42 -7.52 17.84
CA TRP A 32 -8.76 -6.80 18.93
C TRP A 32 -7.28 -6.49 18.70
N GLU A 33 -6.53 -7.42 18.11
CA GLU A 33 -5.11 -7.20 17.82
C GLU A 33 -4.90 -6.11 16.76
N LEU A 34 -5.77 -6.06 15.74
CA LEU A 34 -5.71 -5.01 14.73
C LEU A 34 -6.17 -3.65 15.30
N ALA A 35 -7.15 -3.66 16.20
CA ALA A 35 -7.53 -2.44 16.94
C ALA A 35 -6.38 -1.87 17.76
N LYS A 36 -5.56 -2.72 18.41
CA LYS A 36 -4.37 -2.28 19.15
C LYS A 36 -3.32 -1.62 18.25
N VAL A 37 -3.18 -2.10 17.01
CA VAL A 37 -2.27 -1.47 16.02
C VAL A 37 -2.74 -0.06 15.71
N PHE A 38 -4.03 0.14 15.40
CA PHE A 38 -4.56 1.48 15.16
C PHE A 38 -4.51 2.38 16.40
N ASP A 39 -4.76 1.84 17.61
CA ASP A 39 -4.62 2.61 18.85
C ASP A 39 -3.18 3.10 19.09
N ARG A 40 -2.18 2.33 18.65
CA ARG A 40 -0.78 2.75 18.70
C ARG A 40 -0.54 3.91 17.72
N LEU A 41 -0.99 3.77 16.47
CA LEU A 41 -0.85 4.82 15.47
C LEU A 41 -1.50 6.12 15.94
N VAL A 42 -2.73 6.09 16.49
CA VAL A 42 -3.38 7.29 17.06
C VAL A 42 -2.51 8.00 18.10
N ARG A 43 -1.80 7.26 18.95
CA ARG A 43 -0.90 7.87 19.94
C ARG A 43 0.34 8.51 19.29
N GLU A 44 0.87 7.89 18.26
CA GLU A 44 2.02 8.39 17.48
C GLU A 44 1.62 9.68 16.74
N GLU A 45 0.52 9.66 15.98
CA GLU A 45 -0.04 10.85 15.30
C GLU A 45 -0.36 12.00 16.28
N THR A 46 -0.89 11.69 17.47
CA THR A 46 -1.14 12.73 18.49
C THR A 46 0.16 13.38 18.97
N GLY A 47 1.24 12.58 19.10
CA GLY A 47 2.57 13.10 19.41
C GLY A 47 3.12 14.00 18.30
N HIS A 48 2.85 13.66 17.04
CA HIS A 48 3.21 14.47 15.88
C HIS A 48 2.48 15.83 15.90
N ILE A 49 1.17 15.84 16.15
CA ILE A 49 0.36 17.07 16.31
C ILE A 49 0.98 18.01 17.37
N ASP A 50 1.37 17.47 18.52
CA ASP A 50 2.00 18.24 19.60
C ASP A 50 3.34 18.84 19.16
N MET A 51 4.11 18.09 18.39
CA MET A 51 5.40 18.54 17.86
C MET A 51 5.24 19.66 16.84
N VAL A 52 4.35 19.50 15.86
CA VAL A 52 4.05 20.53 14.84
C VAL A 52 3.54 21.81 15.50
N THR A 53 2.66 21.68 16.50
CA THR A 53 2.14 22.81 17.29
C THR A 53 3.26 23.56 18.00
N ARG A 54 4.24 22.85 18.57
CA ARG A 54 5.40 23.45 19.23
C ARG A 54 6.28 24.22 18.25
N TRP A 55 6.52 23.68 17.05
CA TRP A 55 7.33 24.36 16.04
C TRP A 55 6.67 25.63 15.51
N SER A 56 5.37 25.59 15.26
CA SER A 56 4.65 26.79 14.82
C SER A 56 4.73 27.91 15.83
N ARG A 57 4.66 27.60 17.14
CA ARG A 57 4.86 28.61 18.20
C ARG A 57 6.29 29.17 18.22
N GLN A 58 7.28 28.36 17.86
CA GLN A 58 8.69 28.79 17.81
C GLN A 58 9.01 29.64 16.58
N VAL A 59 8.44 29.30 15.42
CA VAL A 59 8.73 29.95 14.13
C VAL A 59 7.83 31.15 13.87
N ALA A 60 6.53 31.02 14.12
CA ALA A 60 5.52 32.01 13.74
C ALA A 60 4.94 32.79 14.94
N HIS A 61 5.34 32.45 16.17
CA HIS A 61 4.76 32.96 17.43
C HIS A 61 3.23 32.83 17.53
N LYS A 62 2.63 31.96 16.70
CA LYS A 62 1.19 31.69 16.61
C LYS A 62 0.97 30.19 16.40
N PRO A 63 -0.13 29.61 16.90
CA PRO A 63 -0.50 28.24 16.55
C PRO A 63 -0.77 28.14 15.04
N PRO A 64 -0.52 26.99 14.39
CA PRO A 64 -0.86 26.83 12.99
C PRO A 64 -2.39 26.88 12.88
N GLU A 65 -2.91 27.61 11.90
CA GLU A 65 -4.31 27.48 11.55
C GLU A 65 -4.53 26.09 10.96
N ILE A 66 -5.54 25.37 11.47
CA ILE A 66 -5.91 24.08 10.90
C ILE A 66 -6.52 24.37 9.54
N LEU A 67 -5.85 23.92 8.47
CA LEU A 67 -6.47 23.90 7.15
C LEU A 67 -7.63 22.91 7.18
N GLN A 68 -8.78 23.35 6.66
CA GLN A 68 -9.90 22.45 6.43
C GLN A 68 -9.46 21.40 5.39
N PRO A 69 -9.97 20.15 5.46
CA PRO A 69 -9.62 19.10 4.52
C PRO A 69 -9.74 19.54 3.06
N GLU A 70 -10.73 20.37 2.72
CA GLU A 70 -11.02 20.89 1.37
C GLU A 70 -10.07 22.02 0.92
N ALA A 71 -9.29 22.57 1.84
CA ALA A 71 -8.29 23.62 1.58
C ALA A 71 -6.86 23.05 1.55
N MET A 72 -6.70 21.75 1.80
CA MET A 72 -5.42 21.06 1.65
C MET A 72 -5.07 20.97 0.17
N PRO A 73 -3.80 21.13 -0.23
CA PRO A 73 -3.39 20.92 -1.62
C PRO A 73 -3.64 19.45 -2.02
N HIS A 74 -4.79 19.17 -2.65
CA HIS A 74 -5.15 17.83 -3.14
C HIS A 74 -4.26 17.39 -4.31
N ASP A 75 -3.79 18.34 -5.14
CA ASP A 75 -3.01 18.10 -6.36
C ASP A 75 -1.51 17.85 -6.13
N VAL A 76 -0.98 18.11 -4.93
CA VAL A 76 0.46 17.95 -4.67
C VAL A 76 0.78 16.53 -4.19
N PHE A 77 -0.23 15.82 -3.67
CA PHE A 77 -0.12 14.48 -3.11
C PHE A 77 -1.41 13.67 -3.36
N ASP A 78 -1.63 13.33 -4.62
CA ASP A 78 -2.86 12.80 -5.22
C ASP A 78 -3.76 11.85 -4.38
N GLU A 79 -5.07 12.09 -4.48
CA GLU A 79 -6.17 11.17 -4.11
C GLU A 79 -6.39 10.04 -5.13
N GLU A 80 -5.68 10.05 -6.27
CA GLU A 80 -5.77 9.04 -7.35
C GLU A 80 -5.53 7.59 -6.86
N GLY A 81 -5.01 7.44 -5.64
CA GLY A 81 -4.82 6.16 -4.99
C GLY A 81 -6.08 5.42 -4.50
N ILE A 82 -7.16 6.13 -4.17
CA ILE A 82 -8.36 5.48 -3.61
C ILE A 82 -9.09 4.67 -4.71
N GLY A 83 -9.00 5.10 -5.97
CA GLY A 83 -9.51 4.37 -7.15
C GLY A 83 -8.65 3.19 -7.58
N LEU A 84 -7.38 3.14 -7.17
CA LEU A 84 -6.42 2.08 -7.51
C LEU A 84 -6.54 0.82 -6.62
N VAL A 85 -7.41 0.83 -5.61
CA VAL A 85 -7.73 -0.35 -4.80
C VAL A 85 -9.03 -0.94 -5.31
N SER A 86 -8.94 -2.12 -5.92
CA SER A 86 -10.11 -2.79 -6.51
C SER A 86 -11.27 -2.92 -5.50
N PRO A 87 -12.50 -2.54 -5.88
CA PRO A 87 -13.69 -2.68 -5.03
C PRO A 87 -13.97 -4.12 -4.56
N GLU A 88 -13.32 -5.10 -5.18
CA GLU A 88 -13.44 -6.53 -4.86
C GLU A 88 -12.69 -6.96 -3.58
N LEU A 89 -11.95 -6.06 -2.92
CA LEU A 89 -11.14 -6.35 -1.73
C LEU A 89 -11.91 -6.06 -0.42
N VAL A 90 -11.74 -6.92 0.59
CA VAL A 90 -12.49 -6.91 1.86
C VAL A 90 -12.28 -5.59 2.63
N ASP A 91 -13.29 -5.15 3.40
CA ASP A 91 -13.33 -3.87 4.12
C ASP A 91 -12.07 -3.59 4.98
N ALA A 92 -11.54 -4.61 5.70
CA ALA A 92 -10.31 -4.47 6.48
C ALA A 92 -9.07 -4.29 5.59
N TYR A 93 -8.96 -5.06 4.51
CA TYR A 93 -7.87 -4.90 3.53
C TYR A 93 -7.90 -3.51 2.90
N ARG A 94 -9.07 -3.06 2.44
CA ARG A 94 -9.24 -1.76 1.79
C ARG A 94 -8.93 -0.62 2.74
N SER A 95 -9.41 -0.70 3.99
CA SER A 95 -9.09 0.26 5.05
C SER A 95 -7.58 0.38 5.29
N LEU A 96 -6.88 -0.76 5.37
CA LEU A 96 -5.43 -0.79 5.53
C LEU A 96 -4.68 -0.28 4.29
N ALA A 97 -5.17 -0.58 3.08
CA ALA A 97 -4.60 -0.06 1.84
C ALA A 97 -4.70 1.48 1.77
N THR A 98 -5.83 2.06 2.18
CA THR A 98 -5.99 3.51 2.28
C THR A 98 -5.06 4.09 3.34
N ALA A 99 -4.95 3.46 4.51
CA ALA A 99 -4.03 3.89 5.57
C ALA A 99 -2.56 3.92 5.10
N VAL A 100 -2.09 2.87 4.40
CA VAL A 100 -0.72 2.83 3.84
C VAL A 100 -0.44 4.03 2.94
N ARG A 101 -1.41 4.45 2.12
CA ARG A 101 -1.24 5.59 1.21
C ARG A 101 -1.14 6.92 1.95
N ASN A 102 -1.90 7.07 3.04
CA ASN A 102 -1.79 8.27 3.87
C ASN A 102 -0.37 8.40 4.46
N GLU A 103 0.22 7.29 4.91
CA GLU A 103 1.61 7.32 5.42
C GLU A 103 2.63 7.55 4.31
N GLU A 104 2.42 7.00 3.11
CA GLU A 104 3.28 7.29 1.96
C GLU A 104 3.25 8.78 1.59
N ARG A 105 2.07 9.40 1.67
CA ARG A 105 1.87 10.85 1.49
C ARG A 105 2.56 11.65 2.59
N ALA A 106 2.41 11.24 3.85
CA ALA A 106 3.08 11.87 5.00
C ALA A 106 4.60 11.76 4.86
N PHE A 107 5.13 10.59 4.50
CA PHE A 107 6.55 10.41 4.21
C PHE A 107 7.07 11.36 3.12
N ALA A 108 6.36 11.47 1.99
CA ALA A 108 6.75 12.35 0.90
C ALA A 108 6.77 13.82 1.33
N PHE A 109 5.74 14.25 2.07
CA PHE A 109 5.65 15.59 2.64
C PHE A 109 6.80 15.87 3.61
N TRP A 110 7.06 14.99 4.57
CA TRP A 110 8.13 15.17 5.55
C TRP A 110 9.51 15.13 4.93
N SER A 111 9.70 14.33 3.88
CA SER A 111 10.94 14.33 3.07
C SER A 111 11.15 15.66 2.36
N TYR A 112 10.08 16.26 1.83
CA TYR A 112 10.14 17.59 1.23
C TYR A 112 10.52 18.67 2.26
N VAL A 113 9.92 18.64 3.46
CA VAL A 113 10.25 19.56 4.54
C VAL A 113 11.67 19.35 5.05
N ALA A 114 12.15 18.11 5.13
CA ALA A 114 13.54 17.79 5.48
C ALA A 114 14.54 18.43 4.49
N ALA A 115 14.24 18.39 3.20
CA ALA A 115 15.09 18.98 2.17
C ALA A 115 15.08 20.52 2.17
N HIS A 116 13.91 21.14 2.43
CA HIS A 116 13.70 22.58 2.26
C HIS A 116 13.54 23.36 3.57
N GLY A 117 13.67 22.70 4.73
CA GLY A 117 13.41 23.29 6.02
C GLY A 117 14.24 24.55 6.29
N ALA A 118 13.65 25.53 6.97
CA ALA A 118 14.25 26.84 7.20
C ALA A 118 15.44 26.81 8.16
N SER A 119 15.48 25.85 9.10
CA SER A 119 16.57 25.69 10.07
C SER A 119 17.06 24.24 10.13
N PRO A 120 18.31 24.00 10.55
CA PRO A 120 18.84 22.64 10.74
C PRO A 120 18.00 21.79 11.70
N GLU A 121 17.43 22.41 12.73
CA GLU A 121 16.56 21.75 13.71
C GLU A 121 15.27 21.25 13.07
N ILE A 122 14.62 22.08 12.24
CA ILE A 122 13.41 21.72 11.50
C ILE A 122 13.72 20.59 10.51
N ARG A 123 14.85 20.67 9.79
CA ARG A 123 15.25 19.62 8.84
C ARG A 123 15.44 18.28 9.54
N LYS A 124 16.25 18.25 10.61
CA LYS A 124 16.52 17.03 11.38
C LYS A 124 15.25 16.40 11.94
N ALA A 125 14.30 17.22 12.37
CA ALA A 125 13.07 16.71 12.94
C ALA A 125 12.04 16.28 11.87
N ALA A 126 12.01 16.93 10.71
CA ALA A 126 11.27 16.42 9.55
C ALA A 126 11.85 15.09 9.02
N GLU A 127 13.17 14.90 9.07
CA GLU A 127 13.79 13.59 8.79
C GLU A 127 13.36 12.51 9.79
N GLN A 128 13.17 12.87 11.07
CA GLN A 128 12.64 11.95 12.07
C GLN A 128 11.21 11.54 11.73
N MET A 129 10.35 12.52 11.43
CA MET A 129 8.96 12.30 11.01
C MET A 129 8.89 11.38 9.79
N ALA A 130 9.63 11.69 8.73
CA ALA A 130 9.67 10.87 7.53
C ALA A 130 10.04 9.40 7.83
N ARG A 131 10.96 9.16 8.78
CA ARG A 131 11.33 7.80 9.18
C ARG A 131 10.21 7.10 9.96
N GLU A 132 9.50 7.83 10.81
CA GLU A 132 8.35 7.31 11.57
C GLU A 132 7.23 6.91 10.62
N GLU A 133 6.92 7.73 9.60
CA GLU A 133 5.92 7.39 8.59
C GLU A 133 6.27 6.14 7.77
N LEU A 134 7.55 5.91 7.47
CA LEU A 134 7.98 4.67 6.82
C LEU A 134 7.73 3.44 7.71
N GLU A 135 7.94 3.57 9.02
CA GLU A 135 7.67 2.48 9.97
C GLU A 135 6.16 2.27 10.16
N HIS A 136 5.35 3.32 10.13
CA HIS A 136 3.88 3.23 10.07
C HIS A 136 3.42 2.49 8.81
N ALA A 137 3.88 2.94 7.62
CA ALA A 137 3.54 2.33 6.34
C ALA A 137 3.93 0.84 6.30
N LYS A 138 5.11 0.49 6.80
CA LYS A 138 5.58 -0.90 6.94
C LYS A 138 4.67 -1.73 7.84
N THR A 139 4.29 -1.20 9.01
CA THR A 139 3.37 -1.85 9.94
C THR A 139 2.02 -2.11 9.28
N LEU A 140 1.44 -1.09 8.65
CA LEU A 140 0.16 -1.17 7.97
C LEU A 140 0.18 -2.12 6.77
N ARG A 141 1.24 -2.12 5.95
CA ARG A 141 1.41 -3.08 4.85
C ARG A 141 1.45 -4.52 5.36
N ARG A 142 2.11 -4.77 6.49
CA ARG A 142 2.13 -6.09 7.12
C ARG A 142 0.75 -6.51 7.61
N GLU A 143 0.04 -5.64 8.31
CA GLU A 143 -1.34 -5.95 8.74
C GLU A 143 -2.29 -6.12 7.55
N ARG A 144 -2.09 -5.38 6.46
CA ARG A 144 -2.84 -5.53 5.20
C ARG A 144 -2.68 -6.94 4.63
N ARG A 145 -1.44 -7.44 4.54
CA ARG A 145 -1.16 -8.82 4.11
C ARG A 145 -1.81 -9.83 5.05
N LYS A 146 -1.71 -9.66 6.37
CA LYS A 146 -2.40 -10.57 7.29
C LYS A 146 -3.92 -10.58 7.12
N ALA A 147 -4.54 -9.41 6.94
CA ALA A 147 -5.97 -9.31 6.67
C ALA A 147 -6.33 -10.06 5.38
N PHE A 148 -5.50 -9.89 4.33
CA PHE A 148 -5.63 -10.61 3.06
C PHE A 148 -5.63 -12.14 3.25
N PHE A 149 -4.79 -12.72 4.10
CA PHE A 149 -4.76 -14.17 4.33
C PHE A 149 -5.77 -14.66 5.38
N LYS A 150 -6.10 -13.85 6.39
CA LYS A 150 -7.00 -14.25 7.49
C LYS A 150 -8.43 -14.47 7.00
N ASP A 151 -8.93 -13.60 6.13
CA ASP A 151 -10.26 -13.74 5.53
C ASP A 151 -10.37 -14.97 4.61
N ARG A 152 -9.25 -15.67 4.36
CA ARG A 152 -9.12 -16.72 3.36
C ARG A 152 -8.82 -18.10 3.89
N ARG A 153 -8.33 -18.22 5.14
CA ARG A 153 -8.23 -19.50 5.85
C ARG A 153 -9.59 -20.10 6.22
N SER A 154 -10.66 -19.32 6.15
CA SER A 154 -12.01 -19.75 6.55
C SER A 154 -12.82 -20.44 5.44
N ALA A 155 -12.31 -20.50 4.20
CA ALA A 155 -13.01 -21.09 3.06
C ALA A 155 -12.48 -22.51 2.77
N ILE A 156 -13.31 -23.54 2.92
CA ILE A 156 -13.00 -24.92 2.51
C ILE A 156 -13.06 -24.98 0.99
N GLN A 157 -11.98 -24.65 0.28
CA GLN A 157 -12.00 -24.54 -1.19
C GLN A 157 -10.71 -25.04 -1.86
N LYS A 158 -10.84 -25.40 -3.16
CA LYS A 158 -9.75 -25.97 -3.96
C LYS A 158 -8.59 -24.97 -4.05
N PRO A 159 -7.34 -25.41 -3.84
CA PRO A 159 -6.18 -24.56 -4.01
C PRO A 159 -6.08 -24.05 -5.45
N TYR A 160 -5.83 -22.74 -5.65
CA TYR A 160 -5.43 -22.26 -6.98
C TYR A 160 -4.02 -22.71 -7.30
N ASP A 161 -3.81 -23.07 -8.56
CA ASP A 161 -2.50 -23.24 -9.14
C ASP A 161 -1.91 -21.86 -9.46
N LEU A 162 -0.75 -21.53 -8.86
CA LEU A 162 -0.05 -20.28 -9.11
C LEU A 162 0.36 -20.15 -10.59
N SER A 163 0.70 -21.27 -11.23
CA SER A 163 0.95 -21.29 -12.67
C SER A 163 -0.28 -20.86 -13.46
N GLY A 164 -1.46 -21.38 -13.10
CA GLY A 164 -2.73 -20.99 -13.70
C GLY A 164 -3.06 -19.51 -13.53
N LEU A 165 -2.80 -18.94 -12.35
CA LEU A 165 -3.03 -17.52 -12.08
C LEU A 165 -2.09 -16.61 -12.89
N GLU A 166 -0.82 -16.99 -13.03
CA GLU A 166 0.13 -16.27 -13.89
C GLU A 166 -0.25 -16.37 -15.37
N MET A 167 -0.80 -17.50 -15.82
CA MET A 167 -1.36 -17.63 -17.18
C MET A 167 -2.61 -16.76 -17.38
N GLU A 168 -3.45 -16.62 -16.35
CA GLU A 168 -4.60 -15.73 -16.37
C GLU A 168 -4.18 -14.25 -16.49
N VAL A 169 -3.12 -13.85 -15.78
CA VAL A 169 -2.49 -12.52 -15.95
C VAL A 169 -2.02 -12.31 -17.40
N CYS A 170 -1.31 -13.29 -17.98
CA CYS A 170 -0.88 -13.24 -19.37
C CYS A 170 -2.06 -13.00 -20.31
N THR A 171 -3.13 -13.78 -20.15
CA THR A 171 -4.32 -13.73 -21.01
C THR A 171 -4.98 -12.35 -20.95
N ARG A 172 -5.19 -11.82 -19.74
CA ARG A 172 -5.80 -10.51 -19.53
C ARG A 172 -4.94 -9.35 -20.02
N LEU A 173 -3.60 -9.47 -19.93
CA LEU A 173 -2.67 -8.48 -20.49
C LEU A 173 -2.72 -8.47 -22.02
N GLU A 174 -2.82 -9.64 -22.66
CA GLU A 174 -3.00 -9.75 -24.12
C GLU A 174 -4.34 -9.13 -24.57
N GLU A 175 -5.42 -9.40 -23.84
CA GLU A 175 -6.74 -8.79 -24.08
C GLU A 175 -6.68 -7.26 -23.93
N TYR A 176 -6.09 -6.77 -22.84
CA TYR A 176 -5.93 -5.34 -22.60
C TYR A 176 -5.06 -4.68 -23.68
N ALA A 177 -3.97 -5.33 -24.11
CA ALA A 177 -3.16 -4.86 -25.24
C ALA A 177 -3.94 -4.80 -26.57
N GLY A 178 -4.91 -5.69 -26.75
CA GLY A 178 -5.82 -5.70 -27.90
C GLY A 178 -6.75 -4.49 -27.93
N MET A 179 -7.12 -3.97 -26.77
CA MET A 179 -8.01 -2.80 -26.61
C MET A 179 -7.26 -1.45 -26.66
N GLN A 180 -5.93 -1.46 -26.59
CA GLN A 180 -5.11 -0.25 -26.55
C GLN A 180 -4.76 0.28 -27.95
N GLU A 181 -5.04 1.57 -28.19
CA GLU A 181 -4.68 2.27 -29.44
C GLU A 181 -3.25 2.82 -29.41
N ILE A 182 -2.74 3.16 -28.22
CA ILE A 182 -1.38 3.69 -28.04
C ILE A 182 -0.36 2.55 -28.19
N THR A 183 0.51 2.66 -29.20
CA THR A 183 1.50 1.62 -29.54
C THR A 183 2.45 1.30 -28.38
N ASP A 184 2.90 2.31 -27.65
CA ASP A 184 3.78 2.13 -26.49
C ASP A 184 3.12 1.37 -25.34
N ALA A 185 1.88 1.72 -24.98
CA ALA A 185 1.12 1.03 -23.94
C ALA A 185 0.85 -0.42 -24.35
N LYS A 186 0.49 -0.64 -25.61
CA LYS A 186 0.28 -1.96 -26.20
C LYS A 186 1.52 -2.85 -26.13
N ASN A 187 2.70 -2.31 -26.47
CA ASN A 187 3.96 -3.06 -26.40
C ASN A 187 4.31 -3.42 -24.95
N LYS A 188 4.17 -2.47 -24.01
CA LYS A 188 4.39 -2.74 -22.58
C LYS A 188 3.50 -3.86 -22.05
N CYS A 189 2.21 -3.87 -22.40
CA CYS A 189 1.29 -4.93 -22.00
C CYS A 189 1.71 -6.30 -22.56
N ARG A 190 2.18 -6.34 -23.81
CA ARG A 190 2.67 -7.57 -24.45
C ARG A 190 3.94 -8.09 -23.78
N ASP A 191 4.88 -7.21 -23.44
CA ASP A 191 6.10 -7.59 -22.74
C ASP A 191 5.78 -8.20 -21.37
N LEU A 192 4.86 -7.56 -20.62
CA LEU A 192 4.36 -8.10 -19.35
C LEU A 192 3.64 -9.44 -19.52
N ALA A 193 2.89 -9.63 -20.61
CA ALA A 193 2.21 -10.90 -20.88
C ALA A 193 3.21 -12.03 -21.14
N VAL A 194 4.27 -11.75 -21.91
CA VAL A 194 5.36 -12.72 -22.15
C VAL A 194 6.05 -13.09 -20.85
N GLU A 195 6.31 -12.12 -19.97
CA GLU A 195 6.89 -12.37 -18.65
C GLU A 195 5.97 -13.24 -17.77
N ALA A 196 4.67 -12.92 -17.70
CA ALA A 196 3.69 -13.71 -16.96
C ALA A 196 3.58 -15.15 -17.49
N ARG A 197 3.62 -15.33 -18.83
CA ARG A 197 3.65 -16.66 -19.45
C ARG A 197 4.89 -17.45 -19.05
N ARG A 198 6.06 -16.81 -19.04
CA ARG A 198 7.31 -17.45 -18.62
C ARG A 198 7.23 -17.87 -17.14
N LEU A 199 6.72 -17.01 -16.28
CA LEU A 199 6.54 -17.32 -14.85
C LEU A 199 5.56 -18.48 -14.63
N SER A 200 4.47 -18.52 -15.39
CA SER A 200 3.52 -19.63 -15.36
C SER A 200 4.21 -20.97 -15.67
N LEU A 201 5.00 -21.02 -16.76
CA LEU A 201 5.72 -22.23 -17.15
C LEU A 201 6.79 -22.65 -16.12
N ASP A 202 7.48 -21.68 -15.53
CA ASP A 202 8.46 -21.91 -14.45
C ASP A 202 7.79 -22.51 -13.20
N LEU A 203 6.68 -21.93 -12.76
CA LEU A 203 5.89 -22.40 -11.61
C LEU A 203 5.23 -23.76 -11.86
N ALA A 204 4.86 -24.07 -13.11
CA ALA A 204 4.33 -25.38 -13.48
C ALA A 204 5.41 -26.48 -13.38
N SER A 205 6.66 -26.12 -13.69
CA SER A 205 7.79 -27.05 -13.73
C SER A 205 8.41 -27.25 -12.34
N ASP A 206 8.49 -26.17 -11.57
CA ASP A 206 9.02 -26.15 -10.21
C ASP A 206 8.05 -25.35 -9.31
N PRO A 207 7.04 -25.99 -8.69
CA PRO A 207 6.07 -25.28 -7.86
C PRO A 207 6.71 -24.63 -6.64
N LEU A 208 6.24 -23.44 -6.27
CA LEU A 208 6.67 -22.80 -5.03
C LEU A 208 6.20 -23.63 -3.83
N GLU A 209 7.11 -23.92 -2.88
CA GLU A 209 6.84 -24.68 -1.63
C GLU A 209 5.92 -23.94 -0.63
N ALA A 210 5.09 -23.02 -1.11
CA ALA A 210 4.17 -22.23 -0.31
C ALA A 210 2.80 -22.93 -0.22
N PRO A 211 2.04 -22.72 0.88
CA PRO A 211 0.69 -23.23 0.98
C PRO A 211 -0.13 -22.69 -0.19
N SER A 212 -0.76 -23.59 -0.94
CA SER A 212 -1.53 -23.17 -2.10
C SER A 212 -2.60 -22.15 -1.69
N PRO A 213 -2.76 -21.08 -2.47
CA PRO A 213 -3.71 -20.04 -2.16
C PRO A 213 -5.15 -20.55 -2.09
N VAL A 214 -5.83 -20.29 -0.98
CA VAL A 214 -7.25 -20.59 -0.78
C VAL A 214 -8.05 -19.32 -1.11
N ARG A 215 -8.87 -19.35 -2.16
CA ARG A 215 -9.80 -18.26 -2.50
C ARG A 215 -11.06 -18.84 -3.16
N SER A 216 -12.13 -18.06 -3.21
CA SER A 216 -13.41 -18.46 -3.81
C SER A 216 -13.52 -18.29 -5.33
N LEU A 217 -12.95 -17.23 -5.88
CA LEU A 217 -12.83 -16.94 -7.32
C LEU A 217 -11.66 -15.98 -7.50
N PRO A 218 -10.70 -16.12 -8.44
CA PRO A 218 -9.60 -15.17 -8.60
C PRO A 218 -10.13 -13.73 -8.79
N PRO A 219 -9.37 -12.68 -8.43
CA PRO A 219 -9.80 -11.30 -8.67
C PRO A 219 -10.20 -11.13 -10.14
N ARG A 220 -11.32 -10.45 -10.43
CA ARG A 220 -11.83 -10.33 -11.82
C ARG A 220 -11.11 -9.25 -12.60
N SER A 221 -10.65 -8.20 -11.94
CA SER A 221 -9.86 -7.15 -12.58
C SER A 221 -8.37 -7.51 -12.62
N LEU A 222 -7.66 -7.04 -13.65
CA LEU A 222 -6.23 -7.34 -13.87
C LEU A 222 -5.36 -6.75 -12.75
N ASP A 223 -5.63 -5.51 -12.34
CA ASP A 223 -4.95 -4.83 -11.23
C ASP A 223 -5.08 -5.61 -9.92
N ALA A 224 -6.28 -6.11 -9.61
CA ALA A 224 -6.53 -6.89 -8.41
C ALA A 224 -5.84 -8.25 -8.45
N LEU A 225 -5.74 -8.88 -9.63
CA LEU A 225 -5.01 -10.14 -9.81
C LEU A 225 -3.50 -9.94 -9.63
N CYS A 226 -2.95 -8.88 -10.22
CA CYS A 226 -1.54 -8.50 -10.04
C CYS A 226 -1.22 -8.16 -8.58
N GLU A 227 -2.08 -7.40 -7.90
CA GLU A 227 -1.92 -7.07 -6.48
C GLU A 227 -2.00 -8.31 -5.61
N TRP A 228 -2.91 -9.22 -5.94
CA TRP A 228 -3.05 -10.48 -5.26
C TRP A 228 -1.78 -11.34 -5.35
N LEU A 229 -1.18 -11.47 -6.54
CA LEU A 229 0.04 -12.25 -6.75
C LEU A 229 1.23 -11.60 -6.03
N ALA A 230 1.33 -10.26 -6.06
CA ALA A 230 2.37 -9.53 -5.33
C ALA A 230 2.31 -9.78 -3.81
N ASP A 231 1.13 -9.59 -3.20
CA ASP A 231 0.97 -9.82 -1.76
C ASP A 231 1.20 -11.31 -1.38
N TYR A 232 0.82 -12.25 -2.26
CA TYR A 232 1.10 -13.68 -2.08
C TYR A 232 2.60 -13.99 -2.05
N TYR A 233 3.36 -13.55 -3.06
CA TYR A 233 4.79 -13.83 -3.15
C TYR A 233 5.59 -13.13 -2.04
N ILE A 234 5.19 -11.93 -1.62
CA ILE A 234 5.81 -11.24 -0.48
C ILE A 234 5.64 -12.06 0.80
N ASP A 235 4.42 -12.53 1.09
CA ASP A 235 4.15 -13.32 2.29
C ASP A 235 4.89 -14.66 2.27
N ALA A 236 4.96 -15.32 1.12
CA ALA A 236 5.76 -16.53 0.95
C ALA A 236 7.24 -16.25 1.21
N GLY A 237 7.79 -15.14 0.70
CA GLY A 237 9.18 -14.73 0.96
C GLY A 237 9.50 -14.46 2.43
N GLU A 238 8.50 -14.12 3.25
CA GLU A 238 8.67 -13.89 4.69
C GLU A 238 8.60 -15.20 5.51
N HIS A 239 7.76 -16.16 5.10
CA HIS A 239 7.38 -17.29 5.94
C HIS A 239 7.85 -18.67 5.47
N LEU A 240 8.38 -18.79 4.25
CA LEU A 240 8.92 -20.07 3.77
C LEU A 240 10.12 -20.53 4.61
N LEU A 241 10.22 -21.84 4.81
CA LEU A 241 11.21 -22.44 5.71
C LEU A 241 12.62 -22.45 5.09
N SER A 242 12.71 -22.69 3.78
CA SER A 242 13.98 -22.75 3.05
C SER A 242 14.44 -21.38 2.60
N GLN A 243 15.73 -21.06 2.76
CA GLN A 243 16.31 -19.81 2.24
C GLN A 243 16.13 -19.72 0.73
N ALA A 244 16.39 -20.81 -0.01
CA ALA A 244 16.24 -20.82 -1.47
C ALA A 244 14.79 -20.57 -1.90
N ALA A 245 13.82 -21.12 -1.16
CA ALA A 245 12.40 -20.88 -1.44
C ALA A 245 11.98 -19.43 -1.12
N ARG A 246 12.54 -18.83 -0.06
CA ARG A 246 12.35 -17.40 0.25
C ARG A 246 12.94 -16.49 -0.82
N ASP A 247 14.18 -16.75 -1.25
CA ASP A 247 14.86 -15.96 -2.29
C ASP A 247 14.07 -16.02 -3.61
N ARG A 248 13.56 -17.22 -3.96
CA ARG A 248 12.71 -17.41 -5.14
C ARG A 248 11.38 -16.65 -5.01
N ALA A 249 10.71 -16.74 -3.87
CA ALA A 249 9.48 -15.98 -3.62
C ALA A 249 9.72 -14.47 -3.67
N GLN A 250 10.86 -13.97 -3.19
CA GLN A 250 11.24 -12.57 -3.27
C GLN A 250 11.52 -12.10 -4.71
N ALA A 251 12.12 -12.97 -5.54
CA ALA A 251 12.28 -12.69 -6.96
C ALA A 251 10.92 -12.57 -7.68
N LEU A 252 10.00 -13.52 -7.42
CA LEU A 252 8.63 -13.48 -7.93
C LEU A 252 7.87 -12.23 -7.45
N ALA A 253 8.02 -11.88 -6.16
CA ALA A 253 7.43 -10.67 -5.60
C ALA A 253 7.93 -9.40 -6.29
N THR A 254 9.23 -9.31 -6.58
CA THR A 254 9.83 -8.16 -7.28
C THR A 254 9.20 -7.96 -8.66
N ILE A 255 9.04 -9.06 -9.41
CA ILE A 255 8.39 -9.05 -10.72
C ILE A 255 6.92 -8.63 -10.59
N ALA A 256 6.18 -9.26 -9.69
CA ALA A 256 4.77 -8.98 -9.49
C ALA A 256 4.48 -7.53 -9.04
N VAL A 257 5.31 -6.95 -8.17
CA VAL A 257 5.22 -5.54 -7.76
C VAL A 257 5.49 -4.60 -8.93
N THR A 258 6.53 -4.88 -9.72
CA THR A 258 6.87 -4.09 -10.92
C THR A 258 5.73 -4.11 -11.93
N ARG A 259 5.19 -5.31 -12.21
CA ARG A 259 4.01 -5.49 -13.06
C ARG A 259 2.80 -4.72 -12.54
N LEU A 260 2.51 -4.80 -11.24
CA LEU A 260 1.39 -4.07 -10.63
C LEU A 260 1.52 -2.55 -10.82
N ALA A 261 2.72 -2.01 -10.59
CA ALA A 261 2.98 -0.58 -10.77
C ALA A 261 2.72 -0.14 -12.23
N ILE A 262 3.17 -0.93 -13.21
CA ILE A 262 2.95 -0.64 -14.62
C ILE A 262 1.47 -0.75 -14.98
N VAL A 263 0.78 -1.82 -14.58
CA VAL A 263 -0.65 -2.02 -14.85
C VAL A 263 -1.48 -0.86 -14.28
N ARG A 264 -1.16 -0.41 -13.06
CA ARG A 264 -1.84 0.74 -12.44
C ARG A 264 -1.59 2.04 -13.20
N ASN A 265 -0.36 2.27 -13.67
CA ASN A 265 -0.04 3.45 -14.47
C ASN A 265 -0.74 3.47 -15.84
N LEU A 266 -1.01 2.29 -16.41
CA LEU A 266 -1.74 2.16 -17.66
C LEU A 266 -3.24 2.35 -17.48
N ALA A 267 -3.79 1.97 -16.31
CA ALA A 267 -5.21 2.15 -16.00
C ALA A 267 -5.60 3.60 -15.69
N THR A 268 -4.63 4.46 -15.33
CA THR A 268 -4.83 5.89 -15.04
C THR A 268 -4.62 6.80 -16.25
N ARG A 269 -4.37 6.25 -17.45
CA ARG A 269 -4.16 7.00 -18.70
C ARG A 269 -5.26 6.69 -19.70
#